data_AF-A0A2H3B6Y7-F1
#
_entry.id   AF-A0A2H3B6Y7-F1
#
_cell.length_a   1.000
_cell.length_b   1.000
_cell.length_c   1.000
_cell.angle_alpha   90.00
_cell.angle_beta   90.00
_cell.angle_gamma   90.00
#
_symmetry.space_group_name_H-M   'P 1'
#
loop_
_entity.id
_entity.type
_entity.pdbx_description
1 polymer ?
#
loop_
_entity_poly.entity_id
_entity_poly.type
_entity_poly.pdbx_seq_one_letter_code
_entity_poly.pdbx_strand_id
1 'polypeptide(L)'
;DVSTERRHLVTKHKSDYRAWCKANNFESMLPEDTAEHRKEEKKKLAQSSLDNHVPSLCAQESSLALLTFLIQSQPIDAFQHPDFIWMIHMAAQVPDGQIFLPGQKATRRAILEWSNEHLVNLK
;
A
#
# COMPACT_ATOMS: atom_id res chain seq x y z
N ASP A 1 0.40 20.04 -26.16
CA ASP A 1 -0.40 18.86 -25.74
C ASP A 1 0.31 17.61 -26.25
N VAL A 2 1.15 17.02 -25.41
CA VAL A 2 2.09 15.93 -25.78
C VAL A 2 1.34 14.65 -26.19
N SER A 3 0.11 14.47 -25.71
CA SER A 3 -0.74 13.34 -26.08
C SER A 3 -1.14 13.40 -27.56
N THR A 4 -1.43 14.59 -28.07
CA THR A 4 -1.87 14.82 -29.45
C THR A 4 -0.71 14.65 -30.44
N GLU A 5 0.48 15.11 -30.10
CA GLU A 5 1.70 14.92 -30.91
C GLU A 5 2.09 13.44 -31.04
N ARG A 6 2.05 12.69 -29.94
CA ARG A 6 2.34 11.25 -29.96
C ARG A 6 1.33 10.49 -30.82
N ARG A 7 0.04 10.81 -30.76
CA ARG A 7 -0.99 10.20 -31.63
C ARG A 7 -0.79 10.54 -33.11
N HIS A 8 -0.34 11.77 -33.40
CA HIS A 8 0.00 12.16 -34.77
C HIS A 8 1.19 11.34 -35.31
N LEU A 9 2.25 11.17 -34.50
CA LEU A 9 3.38 10.31 -34.85
C LEU A 9 2.97 8.85 -35.07
N VAL A 10 2.09 8.29 -34.23
CA VAL A 10 1.53 6.93 -34.42
C VAL A 10 0.81 6.81 -35.77
N THR A 11 0.04 7.81 -36.17
CA THR A 11 -0.82 7.70 -37.36
C THR A 11 -0.08 7.98 -38.66
N LYS A 12 0.91 8.87 -38.65
CA LYS A 12 1.58 9.34 -39.88
C LYS A 12 3.03 8.89 -40.03
N HIS A 13 3.76 8.70 -38.94
CA HIS A 13 5.22 8.56 -38.96
C HIS A 13 5.73 7.38 -38.12
N LYS A 14 4.90 6.35 -37.92
CA LYS A 14 5.20 5.26 -36.99
C LYS A 14 6.47 4.49 -37.32
N SER A 15 6.68 4.15 -38.60
CA SER A 15 7.87 3.42 -39.07
C SER A 15 9.14 4.24 -38.84
N ASP A 16 9.10 5.50 -39.25
CA ASP A 16 10.26 6.39 -39.28
C ASP A 16 10.66 6.76 -37.85
N TYR A 17 9.67 7.00 -36.99
CA TYR A 17 9.90 7.23 -35.57
C TYR A 17 10.55 6.02 -34.89
N ARG A 18 10.07 4.80 -35.14
CA ARG A 18 10.68 3.59 -34.57
C ARG A 18 12.11 3.36 -35.10
N ALA A 19 12.35 3.62 -36.38
CA ALA A 19 13.69 3.53 -36.98
C ALA A 19 14.65 4.55 -36.35
N TRP A 20 14.19 5.78 -36.15
CA TRP A 20 14.95 6.82 -35.46
C TRP A 20 15.23 6.45 -34.00
N CYS A 21 14.24 5.92 -33.28
CA CYS A 21 14.42 5.44 -31.90
C CYS A 21 15.52 4.37 -31.82
N LYS A 22 15.49 3.38 -32.72
CA LYS A 22 16.51 2.33 -32.80
C LYS A 22 17.90 2.87 -33.14
N ALA A 23 17.99 3.83 -34.07
CA ALA A 23 19.27 4.43 -34.45
C ALA A 23 19.91 5.26 -33.34
N ASN A 24 19.09 5.87 -32.48
CA ASN A 24 19.53 6.77 -31.41
C ASN A 24 19.55 6.11 -30.02
N ASN A 25 19.33 4.79 -29.93
CA ASN A 25 19.15 4.07 -28.65
C ASN A 25 18.09 4.73 -27.74
N PHE A 26 17.04 5.28 -28.33
CA PHE A 26 15.94 5.91 -27.61
C PHE A 26 14.79 4.93 -27.45
N GLU A 27 14.19 4.86 -26.25
CA GLU A 27 13.04 4.01 -25.99
C GLU A 27 11.76 4.64 -26.57
N SER A 28 11.02 3.88 -27.37
CA SER A 28 9.80 4.39 -28.01
C SER A 28 8.73 4.71 -26.97
N MET A 29 8.30 5.97 -26.94
CA MET A 29 7.21 6.43 -26.07
C MET A 29 5.84 6.42 -26.75
N LEU A 30 5.69 5.70 -27.87
CA LEU A 30 4.38 5.56 -28.51
C LEU A 30 3.43 4.79 -27.57
N PRO A 31 2.12 5.13 -27.56
CA PRO A 31 1.14 4.47 -26.70
C PRO A 31 1.09 2.95 -26.85
N GLU A 32 1.29 2.43 -28.06
CA GLU A 32 1.32 0.99 -28.33
C GLU A 32 2.57 0.34 -27.71
N ASP A 33 3.75 0.89 -28.00
CA ASP A 33 5.04 0.34 -27.56
C ASP A 33 5.16 0.39 -26.01
N THR A 34 4.70 1.49 -25.40
CA THR A 34 4.65 1.62 -23.93
C THR A 34 3.63 0.69 -23.28
N ALA A 35 2.52 0.35 -23.96
CA ALA A 35 1.57 -0.64 -23.46
C ALA A 35 2.14 -2.06 -23.54
N GLU A 36 2.88 -2.38 -24.60
CA GLU A 36 3.60 -3.65 -24.76
C GLU A 36 4.70 -3.80 -23.69
N HIS A 37 5.53 -2.77 -23.49
CA HIS A 37 6.55 -2.75 -22.44
C HIS A 37 5.94 -3.00 -21.06
N ARG A 38 4.85 -2.31 -20.69
CA ARG A 38 4.17 -2.56 -19.41
C ARG A 38 3.60 -3.97 -19.28
N LYS A 39 3.16 -4.60 -20.38
CA LYS A 39 2.71 -6.01 -20.36
C LYS A 39 3.89 -6.95 -20.14
N GLU A 40 5.02 -6.69 -20.77
CA GLU A 40 6.24 -7.48 -20.59
C GLU A 40 6.84 -7.32 -19.20
N GLU A 41 6.87 -6.11 -18.66
CA GLU A 41 7.27 -5.84 -17.27
C GLU A 41 6.37 -6.57 -16.28
N LYS A 42 5.05 -6.55 -16.49
CA LYS A 42 4.11 -7.33 -15.67
C LYS A 42 4.38 -8.84 -15.73
N LYS A 43 4.83 -9.37 -16.89
CA LYS A 43 5.25 -10.77 -17.02
C LYS A 43 6.57 -11.04 -16.29
N LYS A 44 7.51 -10.09 -16.27
CA LYS A 44 8.80 -10.21 -15.55
C LYS A 44 8.65 -10.04 -14.04
N LEU A 45 7.69 -9.24 -13.59
CA LEU A 45 7.30 -9.08 -12.18
C LEU A 45 6.38 -10.21 -11.67
N ALA A 46 5.98 -11.16 -12.53
CA ALA A 46 5.31 -12.37 -12.07
C ALA A 46 6.32 -13.21 -11.29
N GLN A 47 6.31 -13.05 -9.97
CA GLN A 47 7.12 -13.80 -9.02
C GLN A 47 6.90 -15.30 -9.26
N SER A 48 7.96 -16.03 -9.62
CA SER A 48 7.89 -17.43 -10.05
C SER A 48 7.67 -18.45 -8.91
N SER A 49 7.20 -18.03 -7.73
CA SER A 49 7.18 -18.90 -6.54
C SER A 49 5.95 -18.77 -5.65
N LEU A 50 4.79 -18.40 -6.18
CA LEU A 50 3.54 -18.64 -5.46
C LEU A 50 2.77 -19.74 -6.17
N ASP A 51 2.56 -20.81 -5.42
CA ASP A 51 1.74 -21.95 -5.79
C ASP A 51 0.42 -21.48 -6.41
N ASN A 52 0.02 -22.08 -7.54
CA ASN A 52 -1.19 -21.73 -8.31
C ASN A 52 -2.50 -21.93 -7.53
N HIS A 53 -2.41 -22.34 -6.27
CA HIS A 53 -3.52 -22.57 -5.37
C HIS A 53 -4.10 -21.30 -4.73
N VAL A 54 -3.45 -20.13 -4.92
CA VAL A 54 -3.94 -18.85 -4.39
C VAL A 54 -4.69 -18.08 -5.48
N PRO A 55 -6.02 -17.87 -5.35
CA PRO A 55 -6.75 -17.02 -6.28
C PRO A 55 -6.20 -15.59 -6.22
N SER A 56 -5.99 -14.98 -7.38
CA SER A 56 -5.64 -13.56 -7.51
C SER A 56 -6.66 -12.72 -6.75
N LEU A 57 -6.29 -12.19 -5.59
CA LEU A 57 -7.09 -11.23 -4.86
C LEU A 57 -7.16 -9.95 -5.68
N CYS A 58 -8.28 -9.79 -6.40
CA CYS A 58 -8.70 -8.50 -6.91
C CYS A 58 -8.63 -7.49 -5.75
N ALA A 59 -7.96 -6.36 -5.97
CA ALA A 59 -7.64 -5.34 -4.97
C ALA A 59 -8.88 -4.53 -4.51
N GLN A 60 -9.99 -5.19 -4.20
CA GLN A 60 -11.24 -4.57 -3.73
C GLN A 60 -11.81 -5.18 -2.45
N GLU A 61 -11.26 -6.29 -1.92
CA GLU A 61 -11.86 -6.99 -0.76
C GLU A 61 -11.23 -6.68 0.60
N SER A 62 -10.19 -5.83 0.64
CA SER A 62 -9.50 -5.50 1.90
C SER A 62 -10.36 -4.70 2.87
N SER A 63 -11.35 -3.93 2.39
CA SER A 63 -12.26 -3.17 3.26
C SER A 63 -13.29 -4.06 3.95
N LEU A 64 -13.83 -5.06 3.26
CA LEU A 64 -14.87 -5.94 3.81
C LEU A 64 -14.29 -6.94 4.81
N ALA A 65 -13.07 -7.44 4.58
CA ALA A 65 -12.38 -8.31 5.53
C ALA A 65 -12.03 -7.58 6.84
N LEU A 66 -11.59 -6.31 6.76
CA LEU A 66 -11.36 -5.46 7.93
C LEU A 66 -12.66 -5.15 8.67
N LEU A 67 -13.74 -4.83 7.94
CA LEU A 67 -15.06 -4.57 8.53
C LEU A 67 -15.63 -5.82 9.23
N THR A 68 -15.50 -6.99 8.62
CA THR A 68 -15.96 -8.26 9.23
C THR A 68 -15.13 -8.65 10.45
N PHE A 69 -13.81 -8.45 10.41
CA PHE A 69 -12.93 -8.60 11.58
C PHE A 69 -13.29 -7.62 12.71
N LEU A 70 -13.56 -6.35 12.38
CA LEU A 70 -13.97 -5.31 13.34
C LEU A 70 -15.32 -5.64 14.01
N ILE A 71 -16.30 -6.13 13.23
CA ILE A 71 -17.60 -6.57 13.74
C ILE A 71 -17.47 -7.78 14.67
N GLN A 72 -16.56 -8.71 14.37
CA GLN A 72 -16.44 -9.96 15.13
C GLN A 72 -15.61 -9.85 16.41
N SER A 73 -14.69 -8.89 16.52
CA SER A 73 -13.59 -9.01 17.49
C SER A 73 -13.50 -7.95 18.58
N GLN A 74 -14.26 -6.84 18.53
CA GLN A 74 -14.15 -5.77 19.54
C GLN A 74 -15.52 -5.19 19.92
N PRO A 75 -15.73 -4.76 21.18
CA PRO A 75 -16.89 -3.95 21.52
C PRO A 75 -16.82 -2.63 20.74
N ILE A 76 -17.87 -2.32 19.98
CA ILE A 76 -17.97 -1.09 19.17
C ILE A 76 -17.77 0.16 20.05
N ASP A 77 -18.10 0.05 21.34
CA ASP A 77 -17.94 1.10 22.34
C ASP A 77 -16.46 1.47 22.59
N ALA A 78 -15.51 0.58 22.31
CA ALA A 78 -14.08 0.90 22.44
C ALA A 78 -13.66 2.06 21.53
N PHE A 79 -14.34 2.24 20.39
CA PHE A 79 -14.09 3.35 19.46
C PHE A 79 -14.55 4.70 20.01
N GLN A 80 -15.45 4.71 21.00
CA GLN A 80 -15.93 5.92 21.65
C GLN A 80 -15.07 6.32 22.84
N HIS A 81 -14.15 5.46 23.29
CA HIS A 81 -13.31 5.75 24.44
C HIS A 81 -12.35 6.91 24.13
N PRO A 82 -12.30 7.97 24.97
CA PRO A 82 -11.50 9.16 24.69
C PRO A 82 -10.01 8.83 24.49
N ASP A 83 -9.46 7.91 25.29
CA ASP A 83 -8.05 7.50 25.16
C ASP A 83 -7.76 6.78 23.84
N PHE A 84 -8.74 6.04 23.31
CA PHE A 84 -8.60 5.37 22.01
C PHE A 84 -8.59 6.39 20.87
N ILE A 85 -9.47 7.38 20.92
CA ILE A 85 -9.51 8.50 19.97
C ILE A 85 -8.20 9.30 20.05
N TRP A 86 -7.72 9.57 21.27
CA TRP A 86 -6.47 10.29 21.49
C TRP A 86 -5.25 9.52 20.94
N MET A 87 -5.20 8.20 21.12
CA MET A 87 -4.17 7.34 20.52
C MET A 87 -4.17 7.45 18.99
N ILE A 88 -5.35 7.44 18.35
CA ILE A 88 -5.46 7.62 16.89
C ILE A 88 -4.94 9.00 16.47
N HIS A 89 -5.30 10.07 17.20
CA HIS A 89 -4.81 11.41 16.90
C HIS A 89 -3.30 11.52 17.03
N MET A 90 -2.70 10.92 18.05
CA MET A 90 -1.25 10.87 18.19
C MET A 90 -0.61 10.12 17.01
N ALA A 91 -1.15 8.94 16.67
CA ALA A 91 -0.65 8.16 15.54
C ALA A 91 -0.70 8.94 14.22
N ALA A 92 -1.75 9.73 13.99
CA ALA A 92 -1.91 10.54 12.78
C ALA A 92 -0.94 11.74 12.69
N GLN A 93 -0.40 12.21 13.83
CA GLN A 93 0.57 13.31 13.86
C GLN A 93 2.02 12.85 13.63
N VAL A 94 2.26 11.54 13.73
CA VAL A 94 3.59 10.96 13.55
C VAL A 94 3.88 10.80 12.05
N PRO A 95 5.06 11.21 11.55
CA PRO A 95 5.43 11.02 10.16
C PRO A 95 5.47 9.53 9.78
N ASP A 96 5.15 9.25 8.51
CA ASP A 96 4.99 7.89 8.00
C ASP A 96 6.16 6.97 8.37
N GLY A 97 5.83 5.84 9.01
CA GLY A 97 6.77 4.77 9.35
C GLY A 97 7.38 4.83 10.75
N GLN A 98 7.06 5.84 11.57
CA GLN A 98 7.64 5.97 12.92
C GLN A 98 6.70 5.53 14.07
N ILE A 99 5.54 4.97 13.75
CA ILE A 99 4.59 4.47 14.76
C ILE A 99 5.07 3.10 15.26
N PHE A 100 5.57 3.05 16.50
CA PHE A 100 5.91 1.80 17.18
C PHE A 100 4.73 1.30 18.01
N LEU A 101 4.16 0.17 17.59
CA LEU A 101 3.18 -0.55 18.41
C LEU A 101 3.92 -1.57 19.29
N PRO A 102 3.91 -1.40 20.63
CA PRO A 102 4.56 -2.35 21.51
C PRO A 102 3.90 -3.73 21.41
N GLY A 103 4.72 -4.79 21.39
CA GLY A 103 4.23 -6.15 21.40
C GLY A 103 3.52 -6.50 22.72
N GLN A 104 2.63 -7.48 22.70
CA GLN A 104 1.76 -7.88 23.83
C GLN A 104 2.51 -8.03 25.17
N LYS A 105 3.70 -8.66 25.16
CA LYS A 105 4.50 -8.85 26.38
C LYS A 105 5.00 -7.52 26.97
N ALA A 106 5.40 -6.58 26.11
CA ALA A 106 5.86 -5.27 26.53
C ALA A 106 4.69 -4.45 27.10
N THR A 107 3.53 -4.46 26.42
CA THR A 107 2.31 -3.80 26.88
C THR A 107 1.86 -4.33 28.24
N ARG A 108 1.85 -5.67 28.42
CA ARG A 108 1.48 -6.27 29.71
C ARG A 108 2.43 -5.85 30.84
N ARG A 109 3.74 -5.77 30.56
CA ARG A 109 4.72 -5.32 31.56
C ARG A 109 4.47 -3.87 31.96
N ALA A 110 4.28 -2.99 30.98
CA ALA A 110 4.02 -1.57 31.23
C ALA A 110 2.74 -1.37 32.08
N ILE A 111 1.69 -2.13 31.82
CA ILE A 111 0.46 -2.08 32.63
C ILE A 111 0.74 -2.48 34.09
N LEU A 112 1.51 -3.54 34.31
CA LEU A 112 1.86 -4.01 35.65
C LEU A 112 2.76 -3.00 36.37
N GLU A 113 3.74 -2.42 35.69
CA GLU A 113 4.61 -1.37 36.23
C GLU A 113 3.80 -0.14 36.64
N TRP A 114 2.97 0.38 35.73
CA TRP A 114 2.08 1.51 35.99
C TRP A 114 1.15 1.25 37.19
N SER A 115 0.55 0.05 37.25
CA SER A 115 -0.31 -0.35 38.37
C SER A 115 0.45 -0.39 39.69
N ASN A 116 1.67 -0.95 39.70
CA ASN A 116 2.49 -1.02 40.92
C ASN A 116 2.89 0.38 41.40
N GLU A 117 3.27 1.28 40.51
CA GLU A 117 3.60 2.68 40.85
C GLU A 117 2.41 3.40 41.50
N HIS A 118 1.21 3.27 40.91
CA HIS A 118 0.02 3.92 41.43
C HIS A 118 -0.44 3.33 42.77
N LEU A 119 -0.28 2.02 42.96
CA LEU A 119 -0.60 1.35 44.23
C LEU A 119 0.41 1.67 45.35
N VAL A 120 1.68 1.92 45.01
CA VAL A 120 2.70 2.34 45.98
C VAL A 120 2.43 3.76 46.49
N ASN A 121 1.94 4.66 45.63
CA ASN A 121 1.60 6.04 45.99
C ASN A 121 0.25 6.17 46.73
N LEU A 122 -0.48 5.08 46.93
CA LEU A 122 -1.74 5.02 47.70
C LEU A 122 -1.55 4.53 49.14
N LYS A 123 -0.31 4.27 49.58
CA LYS A 123 0.06 3.95 50.97
C LYS A 123 0.53 5.19 51.72
#